data_AF-A0A2S2Q3X3-F1
#
_entry.id   AF-A0A2S2Q3X3-F1
#
_cell.length_a   1.000
_cell.length_b   1.000
_cell.length_c   1.000
_cell.angle_alpha   90.00
_cell.angle_beta   90.00
_cell.angle_gamma   90.00
#
_symmetry.space_group_name_H-M   'P 1'
#
loop_
_entity.id
_entity.type
_entity.pdbx_description
1 polymer ?
#
loop_
_entity_poly.entity_id
_entity_poly.type
_entity_poly.pdbx_seq_one_letter_code
_entity_poly.pdbx_strand_id
1 'polypeptide(L)'
;MAQAAVANNSVSNQQLNVAAAAAHWLNLNPTNDCQSTAVTLGSLNAQQANLQQQIAQAEQNFNSQLMMLAQQQQVATEDKILSEQREWINSEAAANELSLVELSAVLEPIIKGCTKDAIANGKSWIMKQTASQRKVDVITQYLLM
;
A
#
# COMPACT_ATOMS: atom_id res chain seq x y z
N MET A 1 -28.38 -17.43 18.51
CA MET A 1 -28.16 -15.97 18.65
C MET A 1 -26.68 -15.68 18.43
N ALA A 2 -26.37 -14.74 17.52
CA ALA A 2 -25.11 -14.02 17.23
C ALA A 2 -23.79 -14.83 17.14
N GLN A 3 -23.21 -15.16 15.97
CA GLN A 3 -22.55 -14.30 14.94
C GLN A 3 -21.41 -13.40 15.46
N ALA A 4 -20.17 -13.72 15.09
CA ALA A 4 -19.06 -12.78 15.00
C ALA A 4 -18.21 -13.15 13.76
N ALA A 5 -18.66 -12.65 12.62
CA ALA A 5 -17.84 -12.52 11.42
C ALA A 5 -17.20 -11.14 11.46
N VAL A 6 -15.86 -11.08 11.48
CA VAL A 6 -15.11 -9.84 11.20
C VAL A 6 -14.10 -10.18 10.12
N ALA A 7 -14.61 -10.26 8.89
CA ALA A 7 -13.83 -10.23 7.69
C ALA A 7 -14.18 -8.96 6.93
N ASN A 8 -13.14 -8.21 6.57
CA ASN A 8 -13.04 -7.48 5.31
C ASN A 8 -13.98 -6.27 5.13
N ASN A 9 -13.56 -5.09 5.63
CA ASN A 9 -14.31 -3.85 5.45
C ASN A 9 -13.45 -2.65 5.01
N SER A 10 -12.44 -2.88 4.17
CA SER A 10 -11.65 -1.82 3.52
C SER A 10 -11.91 -1.69 2.01
N VAL A 11 -12.55 -2.69 1.38
CA VAL A 11 -12.76 -2.71 -0.09
C VAL A 11 -14.00 -1.93 -0.55
N SER A 12 -14.99 -1.71 0.33
CA SER A 12 -16.28 -1.14 -0.07
C SER A 12 -16.29 0.37 -0.36
N ASN A 13 -15.36 1.16 0.19
CA ASN A 13 -15.33 2.60 -0.06
C ASN A 13 -14.64 2.98 -1.39
N GLN A 14 -13.83 2.10 -1.98
CA GLN A 14 -13.13 2.39 -3.24
C GLN A 14 -14.00 2.12 -4.48
N GLN A 15 -14.96 1.19 -4.41
CA GLN A 15 -15.88 0.90 -5.51
C GLN A 15 -16.91 2.02 -5.76
N LEU A 16 -17.22 2.84 -4.75
CA LEU A 16 -18.17 3.95 -4.89
C LEU A 16 -17.60 5.10 -5.74
N ASN A 17 -16.28 5.31 -5.74
CA ASN A 17 -15.68 6.44 -6.44
C ASN A 17 -15.53 6.20 -7.96
N VAL A 18 -15.26 4.96 -8.38
CA VAL A 18 -15.25 4.58 -9.80
C VAL A 18 -16.66 4.54 -10.41
N ALA A 19 -17.67 4.12 -9.65
CA ALA A 19 -19.06 4.16 -10.11
C ALA A 19 -19.60 5.60 -10.24
N ALA A 20 -19.25 6.48 -9.30
CA ALA A 20 -19.61 7.90 -9.38
C ALA A 20 -18.94 8.62 -10.55
N ALA A 21 -17.66 8.33 -10.82
CA ALA A 21 -16.95 8.86 -11.98
C ALA A 21 -17.59 8.37 -13.30
N ALA A 22 -17.90 7.07 -13.40
CA ALA A 22 -18.58 6.50 -14.57
C ALA A 22 -19.97 7.11 -14.81
N ALA A 23 -20.73 7.41 -13.75
CA ALA A 23 -22.03 8.08 -13.85
C ALA A 23 -21.90 9.53 -14.34
N HIS A 24 -20.84 10.26 -13.94
CA HIS A 24 -20.56 11.60 -14.47
C HIS A 24 -20.18 11.60 -15.96
N TRP A 25 -19.44 10.59 -16.44
CA TRP A 25 -19.15 10.45 -17.88
C TRP A 25 -20.40 10.16 -18.72
N LEU A 26 -21.34 9.36 -18.18
CA LEU A 26 -22.62 9.06 -18.84
C LEU A 26 -23.55 10.29 -18.96
N ASN A 27 -23.40 11.28 -18.08
CA ASN A 27 -24.25 12.48 -18.07
C ASN A 27 -23.72 13.63 -18.94
N LEU A 28 -22.48 13.53 -19.45
CA LEU A 28 -21.86 14.54 -20.34
C LEU A 28 -22.12 14.26 -21.82
N ASN A 29 -22.82 13.18 -22.16
CA ASN A 29 -23.26 12.93 -23.52
C ASN A 29 -24.71 13.42 -23.66
N PRO A 30 -24.96 14.70 -23.99
CA PRO A 30 -26.30 15.10 -24.41
C PRO A 30 -26.64 14.23 -25.61
N THR A 31 -27.68 13.42 -25.48
CA THR A 31 -28.36 12.80 -26.61
C THR A 31 -28.79 13.94 -27.53
N ASN A 32 -27.96 14.24 -28.53
CA ASN A 32 -28.32 15.13 -29.61
C ASN A 32 -29.46 14.46 -30.38
N ASP A 33 -30.68 14.81 -30.02
CA ASP A 33 -31.85 14.60 -30.86
C ASP A 33 -31.56 15.21 -32.23
N CYS A 34 -31.61 14.37 -33.26
CA CYS A 34 -31.31 14.72 -34.63
C CYS A 34 -32.38 15.70 -35.17
N GLN A 35 -32.16 17.00 -34.98
CA GLN A 35 -32.87 18.05 -35.71
C GLN A 35 -32.03 18.49 -36.92
N SER A 36 -32.52 18.12 -38.10
CA SER A 36 -32.01 18.51 -39.41
C SER A 36 -32.03 20.04 -39.57
N THR A 37 -30.91 20.70 -39.24
CA THR A 37 -30.61 22.06 -39.70
C THR A 37 -29.21 22.05 -40.30
N ALA A 38 -29.02 22.78 -41.41
CA ALA A 38 -27.82 22.72 -42.23
C ALA A 38 -26.53 22.77 -41.40
N VAL A 39 -25.82 21.64 -41.34
CA VAL A 39 -24.58 21.50 -40.60
C VAL A 39 -23.50 22.28 -41.34
N THR A 40 -23.17 23.48 -40.87
CA THR A 40 -22.10 24.29 -41.43
C THR A 40 -20.75 23.69 -41.06
N LEU A 41 -19.77 23.65 -41.97
CA LEU A 41 -18.42 23.15 -41.72
C LEU A 41 -17.77 23.71 -40.43
N GLY A 42 -18.13 24.94 -40.04
CA GLY A 42 -17.71 25.57 -38.79
C GLY A 42 -18.28 24.91 -37.52
N SER A 43 -19.53 24.43 -37.53
CA SER A 43 -20.12 23.74 -36.37
C SER A 43 -19.54 22.34 -36.17
N LEU A 44 -19.22 21.63 -37.25
CA LEU A 44 -18.48 20.36 -37.20
C LEU A 44 -17.07 20.52 -36.63
N ASN A 45 -16.33 21.55 -37.07
CA ASN A 45 -15.01 21.84 -36.52
C ASN A 45 -15.07 22.19 -35.04
N ALA A 46 -16.07 22.96 -34.61
CA ALA A 46 -16.27 23.29 -33.20
C ALA A 46 -16.62 22.04 -32.37
N GLN A 47 -17.48 21.16 -32.88
CA GLN A 47 -17.77 19.86 -32.24
C GLN A 47 -16.52 18.97 -32.16
N GLN A 48 -15.73 18.90 -33.24
CA GLN A 48 -14.49 18.12 -33.27
C GLN A 48 -13.48 18.64 -32.24
N ALA A 49 -13.28 19.96 -32.16
CA ALA A 49 -12.40 20.57 -31.17
C ALA A 49 -12.88 20.31 -29.73
N ASN A 50 -14.20 20.36 -29.50
CA ASN A 50 -14.78 20.06 -28.20
C ASN A 50 -14.59 18.59 -27.81
N LEU A 51 -14.83 17.65 -28.72
CA LEU A 51 -14.59 16.23 -28.50
C LEU A 51 -13.10 15.94 -28.23
N GLN A 52 -12.19 16.58 -28.97
CA GLN A 52 -10.75 16.46 -28.72
C GLN A 52 -10.34 16.98 -27.33
N GLN A 53 -10.93 18.08 -26.87
CA GLN A 53 -10.72 18.59 -25.51
C GLN A 53 -11.25 17.62 -24.45
N GLN A 54 -12.43 17.03 -24.68
CA GLN A 54 -12.99 16.02 -23.77
C GLN A 54 -12.10 14.77 -23.70
N ILE A 55 -11.56 14.32 -24.84
CA ILE A 55 -10.61 13.21 -24.90
C ILE A 55 -9.34 13.55 -24.11
N ALA A 56 -8.74 14.72 -24.32
CA ALA A 56 -7.54 15.13 -23.61
C ALA A 56 -7.75 15.20 -22.09
N GLN A 57 -8.91 15.70 -21.64
CA GLN A 57 -9.27 15.71 -20.22
C GLN A 57 -9.50 14.29 -19.67
N ALA A 58 -10.14 13.42 -20.45
CA ALA A 58 -10.34 12.02 -20.08
C ALA A 58 -9.00 11.28 -19.93
N GLU A 59 -8.07 11.49 -20.86
CA GLU A 59 -6.72 10.93 -20.81
C GLU A 59 -5.94 11.42 -19.60
N GLN A 60 -6.01 12.73 -19.29
CA GLN A 60 -5.35 13.30 -18.10
C GLN A 60 -5.91 12.69 -16.80
N ASN A 61 -7.24 12.57 -16.71
CA ASN A 61 -7.90 11.97 -15.55
C ASN A 61 -7.56 10.48 -15.41
N PHE A 62 -7.55 9.74 -16.52
CA PHE A 62 -7.19 8.32 -16.54
C PHE A 62 -5.74 8.09 -16.09
N ASN A 63 -4.80 8.88 -16.62
CA ASN A 63 -3.39 8.81 -16.21
C ASN A 63 -3.21 9.11 -14.72
N SER A 64 -3.95 10.09 -14.20
CA SER A 64 -3.90 10.44 -12.77
C SER A 64 -4.39 9.29 -11.89
N GLN A 65 -5.48 8.61 -12.30
CA GLN A 65 -5.99 7.44 -11.59
C GLN A 65 -5.03 6.24 -11.68
N LEU A 66 -4.44 6.00 -12.85
CA LEU A 66 -3.43 4.96 -13.04
C LEU A 66 -2.22 5.17 -12.13
N MET A 67 -1.72 6.40 -12.05
CA MET A 67 -0.58 6.73 -11.19
C MET A 67 -0.91 6.53 -9.71
N MET A 68 -2.09 6.96 -9.28
CA MET A 68 -2.55 6.75 -7.90
C MET A 68 -2.74 5.26 -7.58
N LEU A 69 -3.30 4.48 -8.51
CA LEU A 69 -3.49 3.04 -8.33
C LEU A 69 -2.15 2.30 -8.25
N ALA A 70 -1.21 2.64 -9.13
CA ALA A 70 0.14 2.07 -9.11
C ALA A 70 0.84 2.35 -7.77
N GLN A 71 0.74 3.59 -7.27
CA GLN A 71 1.29 3.96 -5.97
C GLN A 71 0.62 3.18 -4.83
N GLN A 72 -0.70 3.05 -4.82
CA GLN A 72 -1.42 2.28 -3.81
C GLN A 72 -1.02 0.80 -3.84
N GLN A 73 -0.88 0.22 -5.02
CA GLN A 73 -0.46 -1.18 -5.16
C GLN A 73 0.96 -1.39 -4.66
N GLN A 74 1.87 -0.44 -4.94
CA GLN A 74 3.23 -0.49 -4.42
C GLN A 74 3.24 -0.50 -2.89
N VAL A 75 2.58 0.47 -2.25
CA VAL A 75 2.50 0.58 -0.79
C VAL A 75 1.88 -0.67 -0.17
N ALA A 76 0.75 -1.14 -0.72
CA ALA A 76 0.07 -2.34 -0.22
C ALA A 76 0.95 -3.60 -0.34
N THR A 77 1.79 -3.68 -1.37
CA THR A 77 2.72 -4.80 -1.56
C THR A 77 3.85 -4.73 -0.54
N GLU A 78 4.47 -3.57 -0.37
CA GLU A 78 5.55 -3.34 0.59
C GLU A 78 5.07 -3.60 2.03
N ASP A 79 3.90 -3.08 2.41
CA ASP A 79 3.30 -3.31 3.72
C ASP A 79 3.04 -4.80 3.98
N LYS A 80 2.54 -5.52 2.97
CA LYS A 80 2.27 -6.95 3.09
C LYS A 80 3.56 -7.76 3.26
N ILE A 81 4.61 -7.44 2.50
CA ILE A 81 5.92 -8.09 2.63
C ILE A 81 6.48 -7.87 4.03
N LEU A 82 6.45 -6.62 4.53
CA LEU A 82 6.94 -6.30 5.87
C LEU A 82 6.13 -6.99 6.97
N SER A 83 4.80 -7.06 6.81
CA SER A 83 3.93 -7.77 7.75
C SER A 83 4.23 -9.27 7.78
N GLU A 84 4.31 -9.91 6.61
CA GLU A 84 4.62 -11.34 6.51
C GLU A 84 6.00 -11.67 7.08
N GLN A 85 7.01 -10.84 6.79
CA GLN A 85 8.35 -11.00 7.37
C GLN A 85 8.32 -10.87 8.90
N ARG A 86 7.62 -9.86 9.42
CA ARG A 86 7.46 -9.67 10.88
C ARG A 86 6.75 -10.86 11.53
N GLU A 87 5.71 -11.38 10.90
CA GLU A 87 4.99 -12.58 11.37
C GLU A 87 5.89 -13.81 11.37
N TRP A 88 6.68 -14.02 10.30
CA TRP A 88 7.64 -15.12 10.21
C TRP A 88 8.68 -15.04 11.32
N ILE A 89 9.29 -13.86 11.54
CA ILE A 89 10.28 -13.66 12.60
C ILE A 89 9.67 -13.92 13.98
N ASN A 90 8.45 -13.44 14.24
CA ASN A 90 7.76 -13.70 15.51
C ASN A 90 7.45 -15.19 15.70
N SER A 91 7.02 -15.89 14.64
CA SER A 91 6.70 -17.31 14.69
C SER A 91 7.95 -18.16 14.95
N GLU A 92 9.05 -17.89 14.24
CA GLU A 92 10.33 -18.57 14.44
C GLU A 92 10.95 -18.23 15.80
N ALA A 93 10.82 -16.98 16.28
CA ALA A 93 11.25 -16.61 17.62
C ALA A 93 10.47 -17.37 18.70
N ALA A 94 9.16 -17.51 18.56
CA ALA A 94 8.33 -18.30 19.46
C ALA A 94 8.71 -19.80 19.42
N ALA A 95 8.97 -20.35 18.23
CA ALA A 95 9.38 -21.75 18.06
C ALA A 95 10.76 -22.06 18.66
N ASN A 96 11.66 -21.08 18.69
CA ASN A 96 13.00 -21.23 19.24
C ASN A 96 13.13 -20.69 20.69
N GLU A 97 12.03 -20.34 21.35
CA GLU A 97 12.02 -19.76 22.71
C GLU A 97 12.92 -18.51 22.83
N LEU A 98 12.94 -17.69 21.78
CA LEU A 98 13.68 -16.43 21.75
C LEU A 98 12.73 -15.27 22.10
N SER A 99 13.02 -14.54 23.17
CA SER A 99 12.25 -13.34 23.51
C SER A 99 12.72 -12.14 22.69
N LEU A 100 11.95 -11.77 21.67
CA LEU A 100 12.18 -10.54 20.90
C LEU A 100 12.01 -9.26 21.76
N VAL A 101 11.28 -9.35 22.86
CA VAL A 101 11.10 -8.25 23.83
C VAL A 101 12.39 -8.01 24.64
N GLU A 102 13.11 -9.07 25.00
CA GLU A 102 14.42 -8.92 25.64
C GLU A 102 15.45 -8.35 24.67
N LEU A 103 15.42 -8.81 23.41
CA LEU A 103 16.27 -8.27 22.35
C LEU A 103 16.01 -6.77 22.15
N SER A 104 14.75 -6.35 22.07
CA SER A 104 14.43 -4.92 21.93
C SER A 104 14.85 -4.09 23.15
N ALA A 105 14.68 -4.62 24.38
CA ALA A 105 15.13 -3.95 25.60
C ALA A 105 16.66 -3.75 25.63
N VAL A 106 17.41 -4.70 25.07
CA VAL A 106 18.88 -4.62 24.95
C VAL A 106 19.29 -3.65 23.83
N LEU A 107 18.52 -3.56 22.74
CA LEU A 107 18.80 -2.65 21.62
C LEU A 107 18.41 -1.20 21.89
N GLU A 108 17.36 -0.94 22.66
CA GLU A 108 16.84 0.40 23.01
C GLU A 108 17.93 1.38 23.51
N PRO A 109 18.81 1.04 24.47
CA PRO A 109 19.89 1.93 24.90
C PRO A 109 20.98 2.13 23.83
N ILE A 110 21.15 1.18 22.90
CA ILE A 110 22.08 1.32 21.76
C ILE A 110 21.49 2.33 20.76
N ILE A 111 20.21 2.22 20.44
CA ILE A 111 19.49 3.13 19.52
C ILE A 111 19.49 4.57 20.08
N LYS A 112 19.24 4.74 21.38
CA LYS A 112 19.11 6.07 22.01
C LYS A 112 20.44 6.74 22.34
N GLY A 113 21.43 5.98 22.81
CA GLY A 113 22.62 6.54 23.44
C GLY A 113 23.95 6.06 22.86
N CYS A 114 23.94 4.98 22.05
CA CYS A 114 25.12 4.36 21.46
C CYS A 114 26.34 4.32 22.41
N THR A 115 26.11 3.96 23.68
CA THR A 115 27.17 3.97 24.70
C THR A 115 27.98 2.69 24.64
N LYS A 116 29.26 2.77 25.05
CA LYS A 116 30.15 1.61 25.11
C LYS A 116 29.57 0.46 25.94
N ASP A 117 28.93 0.78 27.07
CA ASP A 117 28.32 -0.21 27.95
C ASP A 117 27.07 -0.86 27.33
N ALA A 118 26.24 -0.08 26.61
CA ALA A 118 25.09 -0.61 25.88
C ALA A 118 25.53 -1.56 24.77
N ILE A 119 26.56 -1.20 23.99
CA ILE A 119 27.13 -2.05 22.94
C ILE A 119 27.74 -3.33 23.53
N ALA A 120 28.49 -3.22 24.63
CA ALA A 120 29.10 -4.37 25.29
C ALA A 120 28.06 -5.34 25.87
N ASN A 121 26.98 -4.82 26.47
CA ASN A 121 25.85 -5.61 26.93
C ASN A 121 25.12 -6.29 25.76
N GLY A 122 24.84 -5.55 24.68
CA GLY A 122 24.21 -6.10 23.48
C GLY A 122 25.01 -7.25 22.86
N LYS A 123 26.32 -7.04 22.68
CA LYS A 123 27.23 -8.09 22.19
C LYS A 123 27.21 -9.32 23.09
N SER A 124 27.23 -9.12 24.41
CA SER A 124 27.21 -10.22 25.38
C SER A 124 25.89 -10.99 25.36
N TRP A 125 24.75 -10.32 25.14
CA TRP A 125 23.45 -10.97 25.02
C TRP A 125 23.36 -11.79 23.73
N ILE A 126 23.76 -11.22 22.58
CA ILE A 126 23.76 -11.93 21.30
C ILE A 126 24.65 -13.18 21.37
N MET A 127 25.85 -13.06 21.93
CA MET A 127 26.78 -14.19 22.11
C MET A 127 26.27 -15.30 23.04
N LYS A 128 25.29 -15.01 23.92
CA LYS A 128 24.66 -16.05 24.74
C LYS A 128 23.62 -16.85 23.95
N GLN A 129 22.97 -16.22 22.97
CA GLN A 129 21.94 -16.85 22.15
C GLN A 129 22.48 -17.55 20.90
N THR A 130 23.75 -17.32 20.55
CA THR A 130 24.44 -17.98 19.42
C THR A 130 24.73 -19.47 19.63
N ALA A 131 24.30 -20.05 20.76
CA ALA A 131 24.40 -21.48 21.01
C ALA A 131 23.57 -22.35 20.05
N SER A 132 22.55 -21.78 19.39
CA SER A 132 21.73 -22.45 18.38
C SER A 132 21.75 -21.67 17.08
N GLN A 133 22.06 -22.34 15.96
CA GLN A 133 22.11 -21.72 14.64
C GLN A 133 20.77 -21.07 14.26
N ARG A 134 19.65 -21.73 14.58
CA ARG A 134 18.31 -21.18 14.30
C ARG A 134 18.03 -19.87 15.03
N LYS A 135 18.51 -19.74 16.28
CA LYS A 135 18.39 -18.50 17.04
C LYS A 135 19.22 -17.38 16.41
N VAL A 136 20.41 -17.70 15.91
CA VAL A 136 21.25 -16.74 15.18
C VAL A 136 20.52 -16.24 13.94
N ASP A 137 19.96 -17.16 13.14
CA ASP A 137 19.26 -16.80 11.91
C ASP A 137 18.08 -15.86 12.19
N VAL A 138 17.28 -16.13 13.23
CA VAL A 138 16.17 -15.27 13.66
C VAL A 138 16.64 -13.90 14.15
N ILE A 139 17.71 -13.85 14.96
CA ILE A 139 18.28 -12.58 15.44
C ILE A 139 18.83 -11.76 14.27
N THR A 140 19.52 -12.40 13.32
CA THR A 140 20.05 -11.74 12.13
C THR A 140 18.93 -11.21 11.25
N GLN A 141 17.86 -12.00 11.04
CA GLN A 141 16.69 -11.53 10.29
C GLN A 141 16.02 -10.34 10.98
N TYR A 142 15.90 -10.36 12.32
CA TYR A 142 15.32 -9.27 13.09
C TYR A 142 16.14 -7.97 13.05
N LEU A 143 17.47 -8.08 12.96
CA LEU A 143 18.37 -6.91 12.87
C LEU A 143 18.49 -6.33 11.44
N LEU A 144 18.20 -7.13 10.42
CA LEU A 144 18.24 -6.72 9.01
C LEU A 144 16.92 -6.10 8.53
N MET A 145 15.81 -6.41 9.20
CA MET A 145 14.48 -5.88 8.91
C MET A 145 14.32 -4.44 9.42
#